data_AF-A0AAN4Z737-F1
#
_entry.id   AF-A0AAN4Z737-F1
#
_cell.length_a   1.000
_cell.length_b   1.000
_cell.length_c   1.000
_cell.angle_alpha   90.00
_cell.angle_beta   90.00
_cell.angle_gamma   90.00
#
_symmetry.space_group_name_H-M   'P 1'
#
loop_
_entity.id
_entity.type
_entity.pdbx_description
1 polymer ?
#
loop_
_entity_poly.entity_id
_entity_poly.type
_entity_poly.pdbx_seq_one_letter_code
_entity_poly.pdbx_strand_id
1 'polypeptide(L)'
;LRMRVVLIFVVLLAVVPSTSSFDFSSLTTFWEDVKGKIESFVRGNGTITDEQITLLEKLNATSSEAADFHERLKELRELVKDQLAAAEESIDKKALEKMLKRFGRRIRQQIRKTGDNLEEVNEKLNVADQYYQGDMILTEQQMTQLADENVNKRQAFVDGTVGRRWGTVYYSFAPGIKSHTRAVSEQAIRFWQSNTCINFAFSETQARRINVFEGQGCYSYVGSIGRTQELSLGQGCDSFGTAAHEFGHALGFFHAQSRADRDNAITLIPANVQNGWLDQFNKETERTNNNFGMPYDYGSVMQYAGTSASRNGQPTMMAKVPQYQDTMGSDIVSFVDVSMMNTLYGCKERCASSGTRCQNGGFPHPRDCTKCLCPAGFGGNFCNERPTGCGATLKATRDFQRLTYKVGTGEFREKDDFIFCNWMIMAPAATDRIQVTITSYARNACTSGCVYGGVELKWRRDPTLSGSRYCCPNDVNEVVTSESNILPIIGYNRYGAESFTLTYRII
;
A
#
# COMPACT_ATOMS: atom_id res chain seq x y z
N LEU A 1 -1.06 13.91 46.09
CA LEU A 1 -2.00 13.06 45.33
C LEU A 1 -3.10 13.88 44.65
N ARG A 2 -3.96 14.60 45.39
CA ARG A 2 -5.03 15.47 44.82
C ARG A 2 -4.57 16.40 43.69
N MET A 3 -3.49 17.13 43.89
CA MET A 3 -2.95 18.07 42.89
C MET A 3 -2.40 17.36 41.63
N ARG A 4 -1.85 16.14 41.77
CA ARG A 4 -1.35 15.33 40.65
C ARG A 4 -2.49 14.81 39.78
N VAL A 5 -3.55 14.29 40.40
CA VAL A 5 -4.75 13.81 39.68
C VAL A 5 -5.45 14.96 38.96
N VAL A 6 -5.54 16.14 39.58
CA VAL A 6 -6.08 17.35 38.94
C VAL A 6 -5.24 17.77 37.74
N LEU A 7 -3.90 17.75 37.85
CA LEU A 7 -3.01 18.08 36.73
C LEU A 7 -3.19 17.12 35.55
N ILE A 8 -3.23 15.81 35.82
CA ILE A 8 -3.46 14.76 34.82
C ILE A 8 -4.82 14.94 34.12
N PHE A 9 -5.86 15.27 34.89
CA PHE A 9 -7.20 15.49 34.34
C PHE A 9 -7.31 16.76 33.48
N VAL A 10 -6.60 17.83 33.87
CA VAL A 10 -6.52 19.06 33.07
C VAL A 10 -5.77 18.83 31.76
N VAL A 11 -4.68 18.03 31.78
CA VAL A 11 -3.95 17.64 30.57
C VAL A 11 -4.83 16.79 29.66
N LEU A 12 -5.54 15.79 30.20
CA LEU A 12 -6.47 14.96 29.43
C LEU A 12 -7.62 15.78 28.80
N LEU A 13 -8.16 16.78 29.51
CA LEU A 13 -9.19 17.67 28.97
C LEU A 13 -8.67 18.63 27.89
N ALA A 14 -7.40 19.05 27.97
CA ALA A 14 -6.77 19.93 27.00
C ALA A 14 -6.32 19.20 25.72
N VAL A 15 -6.03 17.90 25.81
CA VAL A 15 -5.60 17.04 24.69
C VAL A 15 -6.78 16.37 23.98
N VAL A 16 -8.02 16.53 24.48
CA VAL A 16 -9.24 16.19 23.72
C VAL A 16 -9.68 17.44 22.95
N PRO A 17 -9.22 17.67 21.70
CA PRO A 17 -9.94 18.57 20.83
C PRO A 17 -11.34 17.99 20.62
N SER A 18 -12.30 18.88 20.39
CA SER A 18 -13.70 18.62 20.11
C SER A 18 -13.97 17.87 18.78
N THR A 19 -13.12 16.94 18.39
CA THR A 19 -13.30 16.03 17.26
C THR A 19 -13.32 14.61 17.80
N SER A 20 -14.53 14.07 17.92
CA SER A 20 -14.82 12.71 18.35
C SER A 20 -14.31 11.69 17.34
N SER A 21 -13.24 10.95 17.63
CA SER A 21 -12.77 9.86 16.74
C SER A 21 -12.03 8.69 17.38
N PHE A 22 -11.80 8.68 18.70
CA PHE A 22 -11.52 7.42 19.39
C PHE A 22 -12.84 6.77 19.81
N ASP A 23 -13.17 5.59 19.27
CA ASP A 23 -14.29 4.78 19.77
C ASP A 23 -13.96 4.26 21.16
N PHE A 24 -14.29 5.11 22.11
CA PHE A 24 -14.32 4.87 23.53
C PHE A 24 -15.72 4.42 23.97
N SER A 25 -16.50 3.67 23.18
CA SER A 25 -17.87 3.28 23.58
C SER A 25 -17.92 2.40 24.86
N SER A 26 -16.86 1.65 25.16
CA SER A 26 -16.67 0.99 26.48
C SER A 26 -16.15 1.94 27.55
N LEU A 27 -15.67 3.10 27.13
CA LEU A 27 -15.07 4.15 27.92
C LEU A 27 -16.02 5.34 28.14
N THR A 28 -17.19 5.47 27.50
CA THR A 28 -18.12 6.58 27.73
C THR A 28 -18.84 6.44 29.07
N THR A 29 -19.27 5.23 29.41
CA THR A 29 -19.81 4.91 30.74
C THR A 29 -18.72 4.97 31.82
N PHE A 30 -17.49 4.56 31.49
CA PHE A 30 -16.33 4.71 32.37
C PHE A 30 -15.91 6.17 32.54
N TRP A 31 -15.91 6.99 31.49
CA TRP A 31 -15.56 8.41 31.54
C TRP A 31 -16.61 9.22 32.26
N GLU A 32 -17.90 8.93 32.10
CA GLU A 32 -18.97 9.55 32.89
C GLU A 32 -18.85 9.18 34.39
N ASP A 33 -18.56 7.90 34.70
CA ASP A 33 -18.34 7.43 36.09
C ASP A 33 -17.06 8.02 36.70
N VAL A 34 -15.97 8.08 35.95
CA VAL A 34 -14.68 8.65 36.36
C VAL A 34 -14.76 10.16 36.47
N LYS A 35 -15.44 10.85 35.56
CA LYS A 35 -15.70 12.29 35.62
C LYS A 35 -16.54 12.63 36.86
N GLY A 36 -17.63 11.89 37.11
CA GLY A 36 -18.44 12.07 38.32
C GLY A 36 -17.67 11.82 39.62
N LYS A 37 -16.77 10.84 39.64
CA LYS A 37 -15.92 10.54 40.82
C LYS A 37 -14.75 11.50 40.99
N ILE A 38 -14.18 12.03 39.91
CA ILE A 38 -13.14 13.06 39.95
C ILE A 38 -13.74 14.41 40.37
N GLU A 39 -14.92 14.77 39.88
CA GLU A 39 -15.65 15.95 40.34
C GLU A 39 -15.99 15.87 41.83
N SER A 40 -16.37 14.68 42.34
CA SER A 40 -16.60 14.47 43.77
C SER A 40 -15.31 14.48 44.61
N PHE A 41 -14.20 13.95 44.09
CA PHE A 41 -12.88 13.97 44.71
C PHE A 41 -12.28 15.39 44.79
N VAL A 42 -12.44 16.19 43.73
CA VAL A 42 -12.04 17.61 43.67
C VAL A 42 -12.90 18.47 44.60
N ARG A 43 -14.20 18.14 44.73
CA ARG A 43 -15.11 18.77 45.72
C ARG A 43 -14.95 18.24 47.14
N GLY A 44 -14.02 17.31 47.39
CA GLY A 44 -13.62 16.87 48.72
C GLY A 44 -14.30 15.64 49.30
N ASN A 45 -15.24 14.99 48.58
CA ASN A 45 -16.11 13.92 49.10
C ASN A 45 -15.88 12.52 48.52
N GLY A 46 -14.93 12.32 47.60
CA GLY A 46 -14.62 11.02 46.99
C GLY A 46 -13.27 10.42 47.43
N THR A 47 -13.08 9.11 47.20
CA THR A 47 -11.79 8.41 47.23
C THR A 47 -11.50 7.80 45.85
N ILE A 48 -10.26 7.92 45.37
CA ILE A 48 -9.77 7.33 44.12
C ILE A 48 -8.85 6.17 44.48
N THR A 49 -8.99 5.01 43.83
CA THR A 49 -8.16 3.83 44.08
C THR A 49 -6.84 3.88 43.31
N ASP A 50 -5.81 3.17 43.78
CA ASP A 50 -4.49 3.12 43.11
C ASP A 50 -4.56 2.52 41.70
N GLU A 51 -5.53 1.63 41.45
CA GLU A 51 -5.82 1.05 40.14
C GLU A 51 -6.33 2.11 39.15
N GLN A 52 -7.17 3.04 39.62
CA GLN A 52 -7.68 4.17 38.83
C GLN A 52 -6.58 5.21 38.54
N ILE A 53 -5.68 5.45 39.50
CA ILE A 53 -4.51 6.31 39.30
C ILE A 53 -3.59 5.72 38.24
N THR A 54 -3.31 4.42 38.32
CA THR A 54 -2.48 3.72 37.34
C THR A 54 -3.09 3.79 35.92
N LEU A 55 -4.41 3.69 35.81
CA LEU A 55 -5.10 3.82 34.52
C LEU A 55 -5.05 5.25 33.96
N LEU A 56 -5.24 6.26 34.81
CA LEU A 56 -5.12 7.67 34.44
C LEU A 56 -3.68 8.03 34.01
N GLU A 57 -2.67 7.49 34.69
CA GLU A 57 -1.26 7.66 34.32
C GLU A 57 -0.95 7.02 32.97
N LYS A 58 -1.49 5.82 32.69
CA LYS A 58 -1.37 5.18 31.37
C LYS A 58 -2.05 6.01 30.28
N LEU A 59 -3.28 6.47 30.51
CA LEU A 59 -4.01 7.30 29.54
C LEU A 59 -3.30 8.63 29.26
N ASN A 60 -2.74 9.26 30.29
CA ASN A 60 -1.96 10.50 30.15
C ASN A 60 -0.63 10.29 29.42
N ALA A 61 0.02 9.14 29.62
CA ALA A 61 1.21 8.77 28.86
C ALA A 61 0.85 8.59 27.37
N THR A 62 -0.21 7.85 27.05
CA THR A 62 -0.67 7.67 25.66
C THR A 62 -1.09 8.99 25.01
N SER A 63 -1.76 9.89 25.75
CA SER A 63 -2.16 11.19 25.22
C SER A 63 -0.98 12.14 25.03
N SER A 64 0.02 12.08 25.91
CA SER A 64 1.26 12.85 25.78
C SER A 64 2.10 12.35 24.60
N GLU A 65 2.19 11.03 24.41
CA GLU A 65 2.87 10.42 23.25
C GLU A 65 2.16 10.81 21.94
N ALA A 66 0.83 10.82 21.92
CA ALA A 66 0.06 11.29 20.77
C ALA A 66 0.26 12.80 20.51
N ALA A 67 0.29 13.64 21.53
CA ALA A 67 0.49 15.08 21.38
C ALA A 67 1.91 15.41 20.85
N ASP A 68 2.94 14.76 21.39
CA ASP A 68 4.33 14.88 20.90
C ASP A 68 4.46 14.38 19.45
N PHE A 69 3.78 13.29 19.09
CA PHE A 69 3.70 12.83 17.71
C PHE A 69 3.11 13.89 16.76
N HIS A 70 1.97 14.51 17.11
CA HIS A 70 1.34 15.53 16.26
C HIS A 70 2.20 16.80 16.14
N GLU A 71 2.88 17.22 17.20
CA GLU A 71 3.77 18.39 17.18
C GLU A 71 5.00 18.14 16.29
N ARG A 72 5.66 16.98 16.41
CA ARG A 72 6.79 16.61 15.54
C ARG A 72 6.39 16.38 14.09
N LEU A 73 5.19 15.82 13.84
CA LEU A 73 4.64 15.72 12.49
C LEU A 73 4.48 17.11 11.86
N LYS A 74 4.10 18.11 12.65
CA LYS A 74 4.01 19.51 12.22
C LYS A 74 5.38 20.13 11.93
N GLU A 75 6.42 19.80 12.68
CA GLU A 75 7.79 20.26 12.38
C GLU A 75 8.32 19.62 11.07
N LEU A 76 8.10 18.32 10.87
CA LEU A 76 8.38 17.64 9.61
C LEU A 76 7.64 18.27 8.42
N ARG A 77 6.39 18.72 8.62
CA ARG A 77 5.60 19.44 7.60
C ARG A 77 6.24 20.74 7.14
N GLU A 78 6.90 21.47 8.04
CA GLU A 78 7.55 22.75 7.69
C GLU A 78 8.86 22.55 6.93
N LEU A 79 9.64 21.51 7.25
CA LEU A 79 10.93 21.23 6.61
C LEU A 79 10.82 20.90 5.12
N VAL A 80 9.70 20.34 4.67
CA VAL A 80 9.58 19.83 3.30
C VAL A 80 8.91 20.80 2.32
N LYS A 81 8.43 21.96 2.81
CA LYS A 81 7.85 23.01 1.94
C LYS A 81 8.82 23.50 0.89
N ASP A 82 10.10 23.68 1.24
CA ASP A 82 11.11 24.22 0.33
C ASP A 82 11.51 23.19 -0.76
N GLN A 83 11.59 21.90 -0.41
CA GLN A 83 11.86 20.83 -1.37
C GLN A 83 10.72 20.68 -2.39
N LEU A 84 9.48 20.91 -1.96
CA LEU A 84 8.30 20.79 -2.81
C LEU A 84 8.10 22.01 -3.72
N ALA A 85 8.48 23.21 -3.27
CA ALA A 85 8.54 24.40 -4.12
C ALA A 85 9.55 24.23 -5.27
N ALA A 86 10.73 23.68 -4.97
CA ALA A 86 11.74 23.37 -6.00
C ALA A 86 11.26 22.31 -7.00
N ALA A 87 10.47 21.33 -6.55
CA ALA A 87 9.88 20.33 -7.44
C ALA A 87 8.91 20.97 -8.46
N GLU A 88 8.12 21.97 -8.04
CA GLU A 88 7.17 22.68 -8.91
C GLU A 88 7.86 23.46 -10.03
N GLU A 89 9.03 24.06 -9.77
CA GLU A 89 9.80 24.77 -10.79
C GLU A 89 10.40 23.86 -11.87
N SER A 90 10.65 22.58 -11.53
CA SER A 90 11.25 21.60 -12.45
C SER A 90 10.27 20.94 -13.44
N ILE A 91 8.97 21.25 -13.33
CA ILE A 91 7.93 20.58 -14.12
C ILE A 91 7.94 21.09 -15.57
N ASP A 92 8.05 20.17 -16.53
CA ASP A 92 7.75 20.45 -17.95
C ASP A 92 6.24 20.73 -18.11
N LYS A 93 5.90 22.02 -18.15
CA LYS A 93 4.51 22.50 -18.28
C LYS A 93 3.81 21.96 -19.52
N LYS A 94 4.51 21.77 -20.64
CA LYS A 94 3.90 21.29 -21.90
C LYS A 94 3.59 19.79 -21.81
N ALA A 95 4.51 19.01 -21.24
CA ALA A 95 4.26 17.60 -20.96
C ALA A 95 3.12 17.42 -19.94
N LEU A 96 3.10 18.24 -18.89
CA LEU A 96 2.04 18.27 -17.89
C LEU A 96 0.68 18.57 -18.51
N GLU A 97 0.56 19.61 -19.34
CA GLU A 97 -0.71 19.94 -20.01
C GLU A 97 -1.24 18.79 -20.89
N LYS A 98 -0.35 18.13 -21.64
CA LYS A 98 -0.73 16.97 -22.47
C LYS A 98 -1.25 15.82 -21.60
N MET A 99 -0.58 15.58 -20.48
CA MET A 99 -0.93 14.55 -19.51
C MET A 99 -2.27 14.86 -18.82
N LEU A 100 -2.48 16.09 -18.34
CA LEU A 100 -3.75 16.54 -17.77
C LEU A 100 -4.90 16.50 -18.77
N LYS A 101 -4.66 16.79 -20.05
CA LYS A 101 -5.68 16.61 -21.11
C LYS A 101 -6.08 15.15 -21.28
N ARG A 102 -5.13 14.21 -21.12
CA ARG A 102 -5.37 12.77 -21.28
C ARG A 102 -6.03 12.13 -20.06
N PHE A 103 -5.59 12.48 -18.86
CA PHE A 103 -6.01 11.81 -17.62
C PHE A 103 -6.94 12.66 -16.76
N GLY A 104 -6.76 13.98 -16.75
CA GLY A 104 -7.55 14.92 -15.95
C GLY A 104 -9.02 15.06 -16.35
N ARG A 105 -9.42 14.52 -17.51
CA ARG A 105 -10.80 14.49 -17.99
C ARG A 105 -11.45 13.11 -17.87
N ARG A 106 -10.77 12.12 -17.29
CA ARG A 106 -11.35 10.79 -17.08
C ARG A 106 -12.46 10.90 -16.06
N ILE A 107 -13.67 10.46 -16.43
CA ILE A 107 -14.77 10.32 -15.49
C ILE A 107 -14.46 9.09 -14.64
N ARG A 108 -13.86 9.33 -13.47
CA ARG A 108 -13.65 8.28 -12.48
C ARG A 108 -14.98 8.00 -11.78
N GLN A 109 -15.30 6.73 -11.65
CA GLN A 109 -16.45 6.30 -10.87
C GLN A 109 -16.03 6.19 -9.40
N GLN A 110 -17.00 6.38 -8.52
CA GLN A 110 -16.89 5.96 -7.14
C GLN A 110 -17.81 4.75 -6.95
N ILE A 111 -17.25 3.57 -6.71
CA ILE A 111 -18.05 2.37 -6.52
C ILE A 111 -18.40 2.18 -5.04
N ARG A 112 -17.42 2.34 -4.15
CA ARG A 112 -17.60 2.31 -2.69
C ARG A 112 -17.83 3.71 -2.16
N LYS A 113 -18.92 3.89 -1.41
CA LYS A 113 -19.19 5.16 -0.70
C LYS A 113 -18.06 5.52 0.26
N THR A 114 -17.48 4.51 0.92
CA THR A 114 -16.38 4.64 1.88
C THR A 114 -15.05 5.02 1.25
N GLY A 115 -14.85 4.89 -0.06
CA GLY A 115 -13.55 5.02 -0.72
C GLY A 115 -13.20 3.77 -1.52
N ASP A 116 -12.67 3.93 -2.73
CA ASP A 116 -12.34 2.83 -3.63
C ASP A 116 -10.94 2.26 -3.37
N ASN A 117 -10.03 3.09 -2.83
CA ASN A 117 -8.70 2.73 -2.34
C ASN A 117 -8.54 3.16 -0.87
N LEU A 118 -7.47 2.68 -0.23
CA LEU A 118 -7.18 2.93 1.18
C LEU A 118 -7.04 4.42 1.49
N GLU A 119 -6.38 5.17 0.62
CA GLU A 119 -6.11 6.60 0.81
C GLU A 119 -7.44 7.37 0.84
N GLU A 120 -8.35 7.08 -0.10
CA GLU A 120 -9.71 7.63 -0.11
C GLU A 120 -10.51 7.25 1.14
N VAL A 121 -10.33 6.03 1.68
CA VAL A 121 -11.00 5.60 2.92
C VAL A 121 -10.56 6.48 4.09
N ASN A 122 -9.25 6.64 4.29
CA ASN A 122 -8.72 7.45 5.38
C ASN A 122 -9.01 8.94 5.20
N GLU A 123 -9.00 9.44 3.96
CA GLU A 123 -9.40 10.82 3.61
C GLU A 123 -10.88 11.07 3.98
N LYS A 124 -11.80 10.21 3.55
CA LYS A 124 -13.25 10.39 3.81
C LYS A 124 -13.61 10.24 5.29
N LEU A 125 -12.84 9.48 6.04
CA LEU A 125 -12.98 9.35 7.49
C LEU A 125 -12.34 10.52 8.26
N ASN A 126 -11.61 11.43 7.59
CA ASN A 126 -10.83 12.52 8.19
C ASN A 126 -9.82 12.02 9.22
N VAL A 127 -9.12 10.93 8.89
CA VAL A 127 -8.07 10.35 9.74
C VAL A 127 -6.70 10.33 9.05
N ALA A 128 -6.63 10.55 7.74
CA ALA A 128 -5.36 10.48 7.00
C ALA A 128 -4.30 11.51 7.50
N ASP A 129 -4.72 12.67 7.98
CA ASP A 129 -3.81 13.70 8.52
C ASP A 129 -3.27 13.40 9.93
N GLN A 130 -3.81 12.36 10.58
CA GLN A 130 -3.38 11.84 11.88
C GLN A 130 -2.23 10.83 11.75
N TYR A 131 -1.98 10.33 10.53
CA TYR A 131 -0.95 9.34 10.26
C TYR A 131 0.12 9.92 9.32
N TYR A 132 1.35 9.42 9.45
CA TYR A 132 2.40 9.78 8.52
C TYR A 132 2.10 9.13 7.17
N GLN A 133 2.06 9.93 6.10
CA GLN A 133 1.63 9.45 4.78
C GLN A 133 0.33 8.63 4.89
N GLY A 134 -0.69 9.14 5.57
CA GLY A 134 -2.06 8.66 5.45
C GLY A 134 -2.42 7.42 6.26
N ASP A 135 -1.46 6.53 6.55
CA ASP A 135 -1.71 5.21 7.17
C ASP A 135 -0.53 4.64 7.98
N MET A 136 0.59 5.35 8.12
CA MET A 136 1.72 4.87 8.92
C MET A 136 1.80 5.54 10.28
N ILE A 137 1.88 4.72 11.33
CA ILE A 137 2.27 5.16 12.67
C ILE A 137 3.79 5.01 12.83
N LEU A 138 4.48 6.12 13.02
CA LEU A 138 5.92 6.15 13.26
C LEU A 138 6.24 6.24 14.75
N THR A 139 7.26 5.50 15.18
CA THR A 139 7.88 5.70 16.50
C THR A 139 8.71 6.99 16.52
N GLU A 140 8.97 7.53 17.71
CA GLU A 140 9.84 8.71 17.86
C GLU A 140 11.21 8.56 17.22
N GLN A 141 11.80 7.37 17.32
CA GLN A 141 13.09 7.09 16.68
C GLN A 141 12.99 7.21 15.15
N GLN A 142 11.91 6.71 14.57
CA GLN A 142 11.69 6.77 13.13
C GLN A 142 11.46 8.22 12.69
N MET A 143 10.62 9.00 13.40
CA MET A 143 10.42 10.42 13.10
C MET A 143 11.71 11.22 13.17
N THR A 144 12.53 11.01 14.20
CA THR A 144 13.83 11.68 14.35
C THR A 144 14.78 11.34 13.19
N GLN A 145 14.75 10.08 12.74
CA GLN A 145 15.56 9.61 11.63
C GLN A 145 15.14 10.18 10.27
N LEU A 146 13.88 10.59 10.12
CA LEU A 146 13.37 11.27 8.93
C LEU A 146 13.69 12.77 8.94
N ALA A 147 13.70 13.41 10.10
CA ALA A 147 13.96 14.83 10.24
C ALA A 147 15.45 15.21 10.04
N ASP A 148 16.36 14.27 10.26
CA ASP A 148 17.80 14.55 10.27
C ASP A 148 18.46 14.27 8.91
N GLU A 149 18.53 15.31 8.07
CA GLU A 149 19.20 15.27 6.75
C GLU A 149 20.73 15.18 6.86
N ASN A 150 21.32 15.40 8.04
CA ASN A 150 22.76 15.63 8.25
C ASN A 150 23.52 14.52 8.98
N VAL A 151 22.97 13.31 9.15
CA VAL A 151 23.65 12.20 9.83
C VAL A 151 24.70 11.52 8.95
N ASN A 152 25.74 12.27 8.59
CA ASN A 152 27.07 11.73 8.43
C ASN A 152 27.85 12.04 9.71
N LYS A 153 28.25 10.97 10.44
CA LYS A 153 29.26 10.89 11.53
C LYS A 153 28.69 10.64 12.94
N ARG A 154 28.57 9.35 13.29
CA ARG A 154 29.31 8.63 14.38
C ARG A 154 28.45 7.57 15.09
N GLN A 155 28.93 6.33 14.93
CA GLN A 155 28.83 5.17 15.84
C GLN A 155 27.51 4.39 15.92
N ALA A 156 27.68 3.08 15.72
CA ALA A 156 26.72 1.95 15.79
C ALA A 156 25.72 1.80 14.63
N PHE A 157 26.15 1.03 13.63
CA PHE A 157 25.32 0.36 12.63
C PHE A 157 24.33 -0.56 13.37
N VAL A 158 23.05 -0.19 13.43
CA VAL A 158 21.97 -1.07 13.87
C VAL A 158 20.99 -1.14 12.71
N ASP A 159 21.19 -2.17 11.89
CA ASP A 159 20.29 -2.70 10.86
C ASP A 159 19.57 -1.64 10.01
N GLY A 160 20.03 -1.44 8.76
CA GLY A 160 19.65 -0.35 7.85
C GLY A 160 18.19 -0.33 7.35
N THR A 161 17.21 -0.58 8.22
CA THR A 161 15.80 -0.29 8.02
C THR A 161 15.23 0.42 9.24
N VAL A 162 14.41 1.43 8.98
CA VAL A 162 13.65 2.18 9.99
C VAL A 162 12.50 1.29 10.47
N GLY A 163 12.82 0.34 11.35
CA GLY A 163 11.91 -0.66 11.89
C GLY A 163 12.65 -1.96 12.16
N ARG A 164 12.49 -2.54 13.37
CA ARG A 164 13.16 -3.81 13.69
C ARG A 164 12.50 -4.94 12.90
N ARG A 165 13.29 -5.73 12.20
CA ARG A 165 12.79 -6.95 11.54
C ARG A 165 12.18 -7.90 12.56
N TRP A 166 11.14 -8.62 12.12
CA TRP A 166 10.53 -9.68 12.90
C TRP A 166 11.37 -10.96 12.83
N GLY A 167 11.40 -11.73 13.92
CA GLY A 167 11.79 -13.13 13.87
C GLY A 167 10.60 -13.96 13.37
N THR A 168 9.83 -14.50 14.32
CA THR A 168 8.44 -14.92 14.07
C THR A 168 7.51 -13.73 14.29
N VAL A 169 6.59 -13.50 13.38
CA VAL A 169 5.52 -12.50 13.53
C VAL A 169 4.38 -13.15 14.29
N TYR A 170 4.27 -12.85 15.58
CA TYR A 170 3.09 -13.26 16.34
C TYR A 170 1.93 -12.32 16.02
N TYR A 171 0.71 -12.84 15.96
CA TYR A 171 -0.48 -12.02 15.75
C TYR A 171 -1.66 -12.47 16.62
N SER A 172 -2.53 -11.52 16.94
CA SER A 172 -3.80 -11.74 17.63
C SER A 172 -4.90 -10.91 16.98
N PHE A 173 -6.14 -11.12 17.43
CA PHE A 173 -7.29 -10.35 17.00
C PHE A 173 -7.95 -9.72 18.22
N ALA A 174 -8.33 -8.44 18.11
CA ALA A 174 -9.10 -7.77 19.14
C ALA A 174 -10.45 -8.48 19.36
N PRO A 175 -10.98 -8.46 20.61
CA PRO A 175 -12.32 -8.94 20.89
C PRO A 175 -13.35 -8.24 19.99
N GLY A 176 -14.27 -9.00 19.41
CA GLY A 176 -15.35 -8.45 18.57
C GLY A 176 -14.98 -8.15 17.12
N ILE A 177 -13.76 -8.47 16.65
CA ILE A 177 -13.43 -8.36 15.22
C ILE A 177 -14.45 -9.12 14.36
N LYS A 178 -14.88 -8.54 13.23
CA LYS A 178 -15.82 -9.24 12.34
C LYS A 178 -15.13 -10.44 11.69
N SER A 179 -15.93 -11.47 11.42
CA SER A 179 -15.47 -12.70 10.78
C SER A 179 -14.83 -12.44 9.41
N HIS A 180 -15.35 -11.49 8.65
CA HIS A 180 -14.81 -11.11 7.35
C HIS A 180 -13.43 -10.45 7.45
N THR A 181 -13.28 -9.43 8.30
CA THR A 181 -11.99 -8.77 8.57
C THR A 181 -10.94 -9.76 9.03
N ARG A 182 -11.31 -10.70 9.92
CA ARG A 182 -10.43 -11.80 10.33
C ARG A 182 -10.01 -12.66 9.14
N ALA A 183 -10.96 -13.08 8.29
CA ALA A 183 -10.67 -13.94 7.15
C ALA A 183 -9.71 -13.30 6.14
N VAL A 184 -9.91 -12.01 5.86
CA VAL A 184 -9.05 -11.21 4.96
C VAL A 184 -7.67 -10.99 5.56
N SER A 185 -7.59 -10.70 6.87
CA SER A 185 -6.31 -10.59 7.59
C SER A 185 -5.50 -11.88 7.48
N GLU A 186 -6.14 -13.03 7.71
CA GLU A 186 -5.49 -14.32 7.57
C GLU A 186 -5.09 -14.63 6.13
N GLN A 187 -5.83 -14.14 5.13
CA GLN A 187 -5.46 -14.26 3.72
C GLN A 187 -4.17 -13.49 3.42
N ALA A 188 -4.06 -12.24 3.88
CA ALA A 188 -2.83 -11.43 3.77
C ALA A 188 -1.64 -12.10 4.49
N ILE A 189 -1.85 -12.60 5.71
CA ILE A 189 -0.85 -13.37 6.46
C ILE A 189 -0.39 -14.59 5.67
N ARG A 190 -1.31 -15.39 5.13
CA ARG A 190 -1.00 -16.57 4.33
C ARG A 190 -0.25 -16.21 3.04
N PHE A 191 -0.58 -15.08 2.42
CA PHE A 191 0.12 -14.59 1.25
C PHE A 191 1.59 -14.27 1.58
N TRP A 192 1.84 -13.42 2.58
CA TRP A 192 3.20 -13.05 2.97
C TRP A 192 3.98 -14.27 3.46
N GLN A 193 3.35 -15.14 4.25
CA GLN A 193 3.98 -16.37 4.73
C GLN A 193 4.36 -17.29 3.57
N SER A 194 3.47 -17.52 2.60
CA SER A 194 3.73 -18.47 1.51
C SER A 194 4.77 -17.97 0.51
N ASN A 195 4.81 -16.65 0.25
CA ASN A 195 5.72 -16.04 -0.72
C ASN A 195 7.05 -15.55 -0.11
N THR A 196 7.26 -15.72 1.19
CA THR A 196 8.51 -15.33 1.87
C THR A 196 8.98 -16.44 2.81
N CYS A 197 10.08 -16.18 3.52
CA CYS A 197 10.56 -17.02 4.59
C CYS A 197 10.06 -16.64 6.00
N ILE A 198 9.20 -15.60 6.07
CA ILE A 198 8.67 -15.04 7.31
C ILE A 198 7.61 -15.98 7.87
N ASN A 199 7.72 -16.34 9.15
CA ASN A 199 6.75 -17.18 9.83
C ASN A 199 5.77 -16.32 10.61
N PHE A 200 4.48 -16.67 10.52
CA PHE A 200 3.42 -16.10 11.33
C PHE A 200 2.87 -17.14 12.29
N ALA A 201 2.53 -16.71 13.51
CA ALA A 201 1.94 -17.58 14.52
C ALA A 201 0.87 -16.84 15.33
N PHE A 202 -0.31 -17.43 15.45
CA PHE A 202 -1.36 -16.86 16.31
C PHE A 202 -0.93 -16.98 17.79
N SER A 203 -1.01 -15.88 18.54
CA SER A 203 -0.78 -15.86 19.98
C SER A 203 -1.37 -14.60 20.62
N GLU A 204 -2.25 -14.78 21.59
CA GLU A 204 -2.81 -13.68 22.40
C GLU A 204 -1.90 -13.25 23.56
N THR A 205 -0.95 -14.10 23.94
CA THR A 205 -0.11 -13.93 25.13
C THR A 205 1.27 -13.38 24.81
N GLN A 206 1.73 -13.48 23.56
CA GLN A 206 3.07 -13.03 23.20
C GLN A 206 3.19 -11.51 23.30
N ALA A 207 4.16 -11.03 24.09
CA ALA A 207 4.34 -9.60 24.36
C ALA A 207 4.70 -8.75 23.13
N ARG A 208 5.33 -9.36 22.12
CA ARG A 208 5.70 -8.73 20.85
C ARG A 208 4.88 -9.39 19.73
N ARG A 209 3.79 -8.75 19.32
CA ARG A 209 2.83 -9.25 18.33
C ARG A 209 2.10 -8.12 17.61
N ILE A 210 1.46 -8.43 16.49
CA ILE A 210 0.50 -7.55 15.84
C ILE A 210 -0.89 -7.88 16.38
N ASN A 211 -1.62 -6.90 16.91
CA ASN A 211 -3.02 -7.06 17.27
C ASN A 211 -3.88 -6.40 16.19
N VAL A 212 -4.64 -7.21 15.45
CA VAL A 212 -5.53 -6.69 14.39
C VAL A 212 -6.87 -6.33 14.99
N PHE A 213 -7.36 -5.14 14.67
CA PHE A 213 -8.64 -4.62 15.16
C PHE A 213 -9.35 -3.74 14.12
N GLU A 214 -10.60 -3.38 14.38
CA GLU A 214 -11.39 -2.50 13.51
C GLU A 214 -11.43 -1.08 14.08
N GLY A 215 -10.40 -0.28 13.77
CA GLY A 215 -10.35 1.14 14.11
C GLY A 215 -11.03 2.04 13.08
N GLN A 216 -10.79 3.34 13.19
CA GLN A 216 -11.17 4.31 12.16
C GLN A 216 -10.09 4.41 11.09
N GLY A 217 -10.38 3.86 9.91
CA GLY A 217 -9.45 3.81 8.78
C GLY A 217 -8.55 2.57 8.79
N CYS A 218 -7.60 2.57 7.86
CA CYS A 218 -6.62 1.53 7.63
C CYS A 218 -5.25 2.09 8.01
N TYR A 219 -4.53 1.45 8.92
CA TYR A 219 -3.18 1.90 9.28
C TYR A 219 -2.40 0.84 10.05
N SER A 220 -1.08 1.00 10.06
CA SER A 220 -0.15 0.13 10.75
C SER A 220 1.12 0.85 11.15
N TYR A 221 1.88 0.23 12.05
CA TYR A 221 3.25 0.67 12.33
C TYR A 221 4.20 0.16 11.24
N VAL A 222 5.32 0.86 11.04
CA VAL A 222 6.37 0.40 10.11
C VAL A 222 7.38 -0.49 10.84
N GLY A 223 7.39 -1.78 10.49
CA GLY A 223 8.24 -2.80 11.10
C GLY A 223 7.81 -3.15 12.53
N SER A 224 8.68 -3.86 13.26
CA SER A 224 8.40 -4.22 14.65
C SER A 224 8.84 -3.12 15.62
N ILE A 225 7.91 -2.70 16.48
CA ILE A 225 8.21 -1.75 17.56
C ILE A 225 8.64 -2.42 18.87
N GLY A 226 8.79 -3.76 18.87
CA GLY A 226 9.29 -4.53 20.02
C GLY A 226 8.27 -4.84 21.13
N ARG A 227 7.01 -4.45 20.96
CA ARG A 227 5.87 -4.71 21.86
C ARG A 227 4.62 -5.11 21.04
N THR A 228 3.47 -5.27 21.69
CA THR A 228 2.19 -5.35 20.99
C THR A 228 1.99 -4.07 20.19
N GLN A 229 1.65 -4.20 18.92
CA GLN A 229 1.35 -3.07 18.04
C GLN A 229 0.03 -3.31 17.33
N GLU A 230 -0.78 -2.28 17.24
CA GLU A 230 -2.09 -2.34 16.61
C GLU A 230 -1.96 -2.22 15.08
N LEU A 231 -2.83 -2.93 14.36
CA LEU A 231 -3.04 -2.81 12.92
C LEU A 231 -4.54 -2.68 12.69
N SER A 232 -4.97 -1.54 12.16
CA SER A 232 -6.38 -1.24 11.92
C SER A 232 -6.81 -1.70 10.55
N LEU A 233 -7.85 -2.52 10.50
CA LEU A 233 -8.64 -2.80 9.30
C LEU A 233 -10.08 -2.41 9.58
N GLY A 234 -10.33 -1.10 9.56
CA GLY A 234 -11.63 -0.50 9.80
C GLY A 234 -12.64 -0.70 8.66
N GLN A 235 -13.74 0.06 8.74
CA GLN A 235 -14.76 0.05 7.68
C GLN A 235 -14.16 0.49 6.33
N GLY A 236 -14.26 -0.37 5.32
CA GLY A 236 -13.71 -0.11 3.97
C GLY A 236 -12.31 -0.69 3.74
N CYS A 237 -11.66 -1.20 4.79
CA CYS A 237 -10.30 -1.77 4.74
C CYS A 237 -10.29 -3.30 4.59
N ASP A 238 -11.46 -3.92 4.45
CA ASP A 238 -11.68 -5.37 4.45
C ASP A 238 -11.44 -6.03 3.07
N SER A 239 -10.45 -5.54 2.31
CA SER A 239 -9.99 -6.17 1.07
C SER A 239 -8.65 -6.88 1.26
N PHE A 240 -8.36 -7.91 0.46
CA PHE A 240 -7.06 -8.59 0.49
C PHE A 240 -5.90 -7.61 0.22
N GLY A 241 -6.04 -6.73 -0.78
CA GLY A 241 -5.01 -5.76 -1.14
C GLY A 241 -4.68 -4.81 0.01
N THR A 242 -5.73 -4.26 0.64
CA THR A 242 -5.59 -3.39 1.82
C THR A 242 -4.94 -4.12 2.99
N ALA A 243 -5.40 -5.32 3.35
CA ALA A 243 -4.77 -6.08 4.42
C ALA A 243 -3.30 -6.43 4.09
N ALA A 244 -2.99 -6.81 2.84
CA ALA A 244 -1.62 -7.10 2.41
C ALA A 244 -0.72 -5.86 2.50
N HIS A 245 -1.24 -4.67 2.17
CA HIS A 245 -0.58 -3.38 2.33
C HIS A 245 -0.22 -3.11 3.81
N GLU A 246 -1.20 -3.20 4.71
CA GLU A 246 -1.01 -2.91 6.14
C GLU A 246 -0.07 -3.91 6.83
N PHE A 247 -0.13 -5.18 6.42
CA PHE A 247 0.87 -6.16 6.84
C PHE A 247 2.24 -5.87 6.22
N GLY A 248 2.30 -5.32 5.00
CA GLY A 248 3.52 -4.82 4.38
C GLY A 248 4.20 -3.75 5.24
N HIS A 249 3.45 -2.76 5.72
CA HIS A 249 3.93 -1.79 6.71
C HIS A 249 4.44 -2.47 7.97
N ALA A 250 3.63 -3.35 8.59
CA ALA A 250 4.02 -4.04 9.81
C ALA A 250 5.31 -4.87 9.65
N LEU A 251 5.62 -5.33 8.44
CA LEU A 251 6.84 -6.04 8.09
C LEU A 251 8.03 -5.11 7.77
N GLY A 252 7.78 -3.83 7.51
CA GLY A 252 8.83 -2.81 7.38
C GLY A 252 8.83 -2.04 6.07
N PHE A 253 7.77 -2.11 5.26
CA PHE A 253 7.67 -1.28 4.06
C PHE A 253 7.17 0.13 4.37
N PHE A 254 7.82 1.11 3.73
CA PHE A 254 7.25 2.42 3.46
C PHE A 254 6.58 2.41 2.08
N HIS A 255 5.93 3.50 1.76
CA HIS A 255 5.37 3.69 0.42
C HIS A 255 6.39 3.72 -0.71
N ALA A 256 5.94 3.32 -1.90
CA ALA A 256 6.75 3.39 -3.12
C ALA A 256 6.90 4.84 -3.61
N GLN A 257 5.86 5.68 -3.51
CA GLN A 257 5.93 7.10 -3.89
C GLN A 257 6.76 7.94 -2.93
N SER A 258 7.23 7.39 -1.82
CA SER A 258 8.15 8.09 -0.94
C SER A 258 9.60 7.69 -1.19
N ARG A 259 9.91 6.79 -2.13
CA ARG A 259 11.31 6.41 -2.44
C ARG A 259 12.17 7.63 -2.81
N ALA A 260 13.44 7.59 -2.41
CA ALA A 260 14.44 8.61 -2.74
C ALA A 260 14.58 8.84 -4.26
N ASP A 261 14.42 7.77 -5.05
CA ASP A 261 14.55 7.78 -6.51
C ASP A 261 13.23 7.98 -7.27
N ARG A 262 12.10 8.24 -6.56
CA ARG A 262 10.77 8.32 -7.19
C ARG A 262 10.70 9.34 -8.32
N ASP A 263 11.46 10.43 -8.24
CA ASP A 263 11.36 11.54 -9.19
C ASP A 263 11.91 11.10 -10.57
N ASN A 264 12.53 9.92 -10.68
CA ASN A 264 12.87 9.28 -11.96
C ASN A 264 11.69 8.55 -12.61
N ALA A 265 10.64 8.24 -11.85
CA ALA A 265 9.46 7.49 -12.29
C ALA A 265 8.18 8.34 -12.29
N ILE A 266 8.00 9.21 -11.31
CA ILE A 266 6.79 10.05 -11.19
C ILE A 266 7.14 11.54 -11.19
N THR A 267 6.12 12.36 -11.44
CA THR A 267 6.17 13.82 -11.30
C THR A 267 5.06 14.24 -10.35
N LEU A 268 5.42 14.85 -9.23
CA LEU A 268 4.47 15.43 -8.27
C LEU A 268 3.95 16.77 -8.81
N ILE A 269 2.67 17.06 -8.58
CA ILE A 269 1.99 18.30 -8.95
C ILE A 269 1.45 18.94 -7.67
N PRO A 270 2.27 19.70 -6.93
CA PRO A 270 1.88 20.32 -5.66
C PRO A 270 0.61 21.17 -5.77
N ALA A 271 0.42 21.85 -6.90
CA ALA A 271 -0.77 22.67 -7.17
C ALA A 271 -2.10 21.90 -7.18
N ASN A 272 -2.10 20.56 -7.24
CA ASN A 272 -3.30 19.73 -7.15
C ASN A 272 -3.48 19.08 -5.77
N VAL A 273 -2.48 19.16 -4.88
CA VAL A 273 -2.52 18.54 -3.55
C VAL A 273 -3.39 19.36 -2.60
N GLN A 274 -4.09 18.68 -1.69
CA GLN A 274 -4.85 19.31 -0.60
C GLN A 274 -3.96 20.24 0.24
N ASN A 275 -4.52 21.37 0.67
CA ASN A 275 -3.77 22.34 1.45
C ASN A 275 -3.34 21.71 2.77
N GLY A 276 -2.03 21.72 3.05
CA GLY A 276 -1.45 21.13 4.27
C GLY A 276 -1.16 19.62 4.20
N TRP A 277 -1.32 18.99 3.03
CA TRP A 277 -1.12 17.55 2.80
C TRP A 277 0.12 17.24 1.94
N LEU A 278 0.95 18.25 1.72
CA LEU A 278 2.15 18.13 0.92
C LEU A 278 3.19 17.19 1.56
N ASP A 279 3.17 17.08 2.89
CA ASP A 279 3.97 16.16 3.71
C ASP A 279 3.71 14.68 3.42
N GLN A 280 2.52 14.35 2.90
CA GLN A 280 2.15 13.00 2.49
C GLN A 280 3.02 12.50 1.31
N PHE A 281 3.71 13.42 0.63
CA PHE A 281 4.63 13.15 -0.47
C PHE A 281 6.09 13.43 -0.09
N ASN A 282 6.45 13.38 1.19
CA ASN A 282 7.85 13.47 1.60
C ASN A 282 8.66 12.29 1.04
N LYS A 283 9.90 12.56 0.64
CA LYS A 283 10.84 11.49 0.25
C LYS A 283 11.49 10.92 1.50
N GLU A 284 11.51 9.61 1.54
CA GLU A 284 12.39 8.81 2.37
C GLU A 284 13.83 8.89 1.84
N THR A 285 14.78 8.69 2.73
CA THR A 285 16.20 8.55 2.37
C THR A 285 16.51 7.11 2.01
N GLU A 286 17.62 6.84 1.32
CA GLU A 286 18.07 5.45 1.06
C GLU A 286 18.34 4.66 2.35
N ARG A 287 18.58 5.35 3.48
CA ARG A 287 18.73 4.72 4.79
C ARG A 287 17.40 4.30 5.39
N THR A 288 16.32 5.04 5.10
CA THR A 288 14.99 4.79 5.67
C THR A 288 14.13 3.90 4.77
N ASN A 289 14.30 4.02 3.46
CA ASN A 289 13.61 3.24 2.43
C ASN A 289 14.61 2.75 1.37
N ASN A 290 15.23 1.59 1.64
CA ASN A 290 16.16 0.96 0.71
C ASN A 290 15.41 0.02 -0.24
N ASN A 291 15.49 0.29 -1.54
CA ASN A 291 14.88 -0.52 -2.59
C ASN A 291 15.73 -1.75 -3.00
N PHE A 292 16.90 -1.95 -2.39
CA PHE A 292 17.88 -3.00 -2.71
C PHE A 292 18.30 -3.06 -4.18
N GLY A 293 18.34 -1.90 -4.84
CA GLY A 293 18.63 -1.78 -6.27
C GLY A 293 17.50 -2.22 -7.19
N MET A 294 16.30 -2.49 -6.65
CA MET A 294 15.15 -2.88 -7.46
C MET A 294 14.52 -1.65 -8.14
N PRO A 295 14.07 -1.80 -9.41
CA PRO A 295 13.46 -0.71 -10.16
C PRO A 295 12.17 -0.21 -9.49
N TYR A 296 11.75 0.99 -9.87
CA TYR A 296 10.48 1.56 -9.42
C TYR A 296 9.31 0.83 -10.09
N ASP A 297 8.44 0.22 -9.29
CA ASP A 297 7.23 -0.45 -9.80
C ASP A 297 5.98 0.39 -9.52
N TYR A 298 5.40 0.94 -10.59
CA TYR A 298 4.13 1.69 -10.51
C TYR A 298 2.96 0.86 -9.99
N GLY A 299 3.03 -0.47 -10.12
CA GLY A 299 1.96 -1.39 -9.70
C GLY A 299 2.18 -2.02 -8.34
N SER A 300 3.17 -1.54 -7.56
CA SER A 300 3.36 -1.94 -6.17
C SER A 300 2.08 -1.71 -5.37
N VAL A 301 1.78 -2.63 -4.44
CA VAL A 301 0.66 -2.44 -3.50
C VAL A 301 0.90 -1.25 -2.56
N MET A 302 2.17 -0.84 -2.38
CA MET A 302 2.57 0.31 -1.56
C MET A 302 2.61 1.62 -2.37
N GLN A 303 2.14 1.64 -3.62
CA GLN A 303 2.14 2.82 -4.48
C GLN A 303 0.80 3.52 -4.44
N TYR A 304 0.79 4.77 -3.96
CA TYR A 304 -0.38 5.63 -4.02
C TYR A 304 -0.96 5.80 -5.42
N ALA A 305 -2.28 5.97 -5.46
CA ALA A 305 -2.98 6.39 -6.66
C ALA A 305 -2.48 7.75 -7.19
N GLY A 306 -2.53 7.93 -8.50
CA GLY A 306 -2.12 9.20 -9.12
C GLY A 306 -2.94 10.43 -8.70
N THR A 307 -4.08 10.23 -8.02
CA THR A 307 -4.97 11.29 -7.51
C THR A 307 -5.06 11.33 -5.99
N SER A 308 -4.26 10.55 -5.26
CA SER A 308 -4.26 10.60 -3.78
C SER A 308 -4.01 12.02 -3.30
N ALA A 309 -4.69 12.44 -2.23
CA ALA A 309 -4.66 13.78 -1.67
C ALA A 309 -4.99 14.91 -2.67
N SER A 310 -5.82 14.64 -3.69
CA SER A 310 -6.22 15.66 -4.67
C SER A 310 -7.29 16.61 -4.12
N ARG A 311 -7.12 17.92 -4.32
CA ARG A 311 -8.12 18.94 -3.94
C ARG A 311 -9.17 19.23 -5.02
N ASN A 312 -8.91 18.81 -6.26
CA ASN A 312 -9.68 19.22 -7.44
C ASN A 312 -10.02 18.04 -8.38
N GLY A 313 -9.78 16.81 -7.93
CA GLY A 313 -9.95 15.59 -8.73
C GLY A 313 -8.93 15.42 -9.85
N GLN A 314 -7.98 16.35 -10.01
CA GLN A 314 -6.88 16.22 -10.96
C GLN A 314 -5.75 15.41 -10.33
N PRO A 315 -4.92 14.73 -11.13
CA PRO A 315 -3.78 13.99 -10.62
C PRO A 315 -2.83 14.86 -9.79
N THR A 316 -2.42 14.36 -8.63
CA THR A 316 -1.33 14.89 -7.81
C THR A 316 0.00 14.27 -8.21
N MET A 317 0.00 13.06 -8.77
CA MET A 317 1.18 12.38 -9.30
C MET A 317 0.95 11.89 -10.72
N MET A 318 1.91 12.17 -11.61
CA MET A 318 1.91 11.67 -12.98
C MET A 318 3.04 10.68 -13.20
N ALA A 319 2.73 9.53 -13.80
CA ALA A 319 3.74 8.60 -14.27
C ALA A 319 4.52 9.21 -15.43
N LYS A 320 5.86 9.15 -15.38
CA LYS A 320 6.72 9.58 -16.49
C LYS A 320 6.57 8.69 -17.71
N VAL A 321 6.10 7.46 -17.53
CA VAL A 321 5.63 6.58 -18.59
C VAL A 321 4.09 6.62 -18.59
N PRO A 322 3.44 7.38 -19.48
CA PRO A 322 2.02 7.68 -19.37
C PRO A 322 1.08 6.46 -19.31
N GLN A 323 1.47 5.35 -19.95
CA GLN A 323 0.70 4.10 -19.94
C GLN A 323 0.52 3.51 -18.53
N TYR A 324 1.34 3.92 -17.55
CA TYR A 324 1.29 3.44 -16.17
C TYR A 324 0.44 4.31 -15.24
N GLN A 325 -0.20 5.37 -15.74
CA GLN A 325 -0.92 6.32 -14.88
C GLN A 325 -1.99 5.65 -14.02
N ASP A 326 -2.78 4.74 -14.60
CA ASP A 326 -3.82 4.00 -13.88
C ASP A 326 -3.31 2.65 -13.32
N THR A 327 -2.01 2.35 -13.46
CA THR A 327 -1.36 1.26 -12.73
C THR A 327 -1.11 1.64 -11.27
N MET A 328 -0.87 2.94 -10.99
CA MET A 328 -0.63 3.47 -9.64
C MET A 328 -1.92 3.45 -8.78
N GLY A 329 -1.80 3.05 -7.51
CA GLY A 329 -2.93 2.89 -6.57
C GLY A 329 -3.53 1.49 -6.58
N SER A 330 -2.73 0.47 -6.88
CA SER A 330 -3.24 -0.88 -7.09
C SER A 330 -3.37 -1.69 -5.81
N ASP A 331 -4.43 -2.49 -5.74
CA ASP A 331 -4.65 -3.49 -4.70
C ASP A 331 -3.99 -4.86 -4.97
N ILE A 332 -3.01 -4.93 -5.89
CA ILE A 332 -2.36 -6.19 -6.29
C ILE A 332 -0.92 -6.14 -5.80
N VAL A 333 -0.53 -7.09 -4.94
CA VAL A 333 0.86 -7.20 -4.50
C VAL A 333 1.75 -7.57 -5.68
N SER A 334 2.71 -6.70 -6.00
CA SER A 334 3.60 -6.88 -7.14
C SER A 334 4.67 -7.93 -6.84
N PHE A 335 5.30 -8.44 -7.90
CA PHE A 335 6.47 -9.31 -7.74
C PHE A 335 7.66 -8.57 -7.11
N VAL A 336 7.79 -7.27 -7.38
CA VAL A 336 8.84 -6.44 -6.77
C VAL A 336 8.62 -6.33 -5.26
N ASP A 337 7.38 -6.17 -4.79
CA ASP A 337 7.06 -6.17 -3.34
C ASP A 337 7.50 -7.48 -2.68
N VAL A 338 7.14 -8.63 -3.29
CA VAL A 338 7.55 -9.95 -2.79
C VAL A 338 9.07 -10.11 -2.81
N SER A 339 9.73 -9.74 -3.90
CA SER A 339 11.18 -9.83 -4.07
C SER A 339 11.93 -8.97 -3.05
N MET A 340 11.45 -7.75 -2.82
CA MET A 340 12.01 -6.79 -1.88
C MET A 340 11.86 -7.31 -0.44
N MET A 341 10.69 -7.83 -0.07
CA MET A 341 10.45 -8.42 1.25
C MET A 341 11.36 -9.63 1.50
N ASN A 342 11.54 -10.48 0.48
CA ASN A 342 12.47 -11.60 0.54
C ASN A 342 13.94 -11.16 0.67
N THR A 343 14.30 -9.99 0.16
CA THR A 343 15.65 -9.44 0.29
C THR A 343 15.85 -8.86 1.69
N LEU A 344 14.88 -8.07 2.17
CA LEU A 344 14.84 -7.49 3.51
C LEU A 344 15.01 -8.54 4.62
N TYR A 345 14.34 -9.68 4.49
CA TYR A 345 14.38 -10.77 5.48
C TYR A 345 15.46 -11.84 5.21
N GLY A 346 16.36 -11.63 4.25
CA GLY A 346 17.43 -12.59 3.92
C GLY A 346 16.89 -13.92 3.37
N CYS A 347 15.65 -13.94 2.87
CA CYS A 347 14.98 -15.16 2.43
C CYS A 347 15.63 -15.76 1.17
N LYS A 348 16.17 -14.91 0.29
CA LYS A 348 16.85 -15.36 -0.94
C LYS A 348 18.10 -16.21 -0.66
N GLU A 349 18.72 -16.03 0.50
CA GLU A 349 19.93 -16.76 0.90
C GLU A 349 19.63 -18.22 1.27
N ARG A 350 18.40 -18.53 1.69
CA ARG A 350 18.00 -19.87 2.14
C ARG A 350 18.15 -20.95 1.06
N CYS A 351 18.04 -20.55 -0.20
CA CYS A 351 18.13 -21.45 -1.35
C CYS A 351 19.38 -21.20 -2.20
N ALA A 352 20.40 -20.50 -1.67
CA ALA A 352 21.61 -20.18 -2.42
C ALA A 352 22.34 -21.42 -2.96
N SER A 353 22.26 -22.56 -2.26
CA SER A 353 22.90 -23.83 -2.64
C SER A 353 22.00 -24.79 -3.42
N SER A 354 20.75 -24.42 -3.73
CA SER A 354 19.79 -25.38 -4.32
C SER A 354 20.06 -25.72 -5.78
N GLY A 355 20.83 -24.89 -6.49
CA GLY A 355 21.09 -25.04 -7.93
C GLY A 355 19.88 -24.72 -8.83
N THR A 356 18.74 -24.33 -8.26
CA THR A 356 17.52 -23.99 -8.99
C THR A 356 17.73 -22.73 -9.82
N ARG A 357 17.44 -22.83 -11.13
CA ARG A 357 17.58 -21.73 -12.09
C ARG A 357 16.21 -21.23 -12.51
N CYS A 358 15.87 -20.04 -12.03
CA CYS A 358 14.63 -19.36 -12.39
C CYS A 358 14.82 -18.51 -13.64
N GLN A 359 13.78 -18.46 -14.48
CA GLN A 359 13.75 -17.64 -15.69
C GLN A 359 12.91 -16.39 -15.48
N ASN A 360 12.95 -15.48 -16.47
CA ASN A 360 12.12 -14.28 -16.51
C ASN A 360 12.17 -13.47 -15.20
N GLY A 361 13.34 -13.36 -14.57
CA GLY A 361 13.53 -12.58 -13.34
C GLY A 361 12.98 -13.21 -12.05
N GLY A 362 12.47 -14.44 -12.10
CA GLY A 362 12.10 -15.22 -10.91
C GLY A 362 13.31 -15.54 -10.02
N PHE A 363 13.05 -15.98 -8.79
CA PHE A 363 14.09 -16.46 -7.86
C PHE A 363 13.62 -17.70 -7.08
N PRO A 364 14.54 -18.53 -6.56
CA PRO A 364 14.17 -19.76 -5.86
C PRO A 364 13.22 -19.50 -4.68
N HIS A 365 12.19 -20.32 -4.56
CA HIS A 365 11.17 -20.15 -3.55
C HIS A 365 11.74 -20.47 -2.15
N PRO A 366 11.69 -19.55 -1.18
CA PRO A 366 12.45 -19.64 0.07
C PRO A 366 12.00 -20.75 1.02
N ARG A 367 10.82 -21.33 0.77
CA ARG A 367 10.26 -22.48 1.51
C ARG A 367 10.31 -23.79 0.73
N ASP A 368 10.66 -23.74 -0.54
CA ASP A 368 10.69 -24.89 -1.44
C ASP A 368 11.70 -24.62 -2.54
N CYS A 369 12.96 -24.89 -2.24
CA CYS A 369 14.06 -24.50 -3.11
C CYS A 369 14.08 -25.22 -4.47
N THR A 370 13.14 -26.15 -4.74
CA THR A 370 13.03 -26.89 -6.00
C THR A 370 12.24 -26.15 -7.09
N LYS A 371 11.55 -25.06 -6.72
CA LYS A 371 10.77 -24.21 -7.61
C LYS A 371 11.08 -22.73 -7.42
N CYS A 372 10.49 -21.90 -8.27
CA CYS A 372 10.68 -20.47 -8.29
C CYS A 372 9.44 -19.69 -7.87
N LEU A 373 9.65 -18.53 -7.26
CA LEU A 373 8.67 -17.44 -7.25
C LEU A 373 8.77 -16.69 -8.58
N CYS A 374 7.63 -16.50 -9.23
CA CYS A 374 7.56 -16.01 -10.61
C CYS A 374 6.91 -14.64 -10.71
N PRO A 375 7.40 -13.75 -11.58
CA PRO A 375 6.69 -12.52 -11.88
C PRO A 375 5.32 -12.78 -12.49
N ALA A 376 4.38 -11.85 -12.27
CA ALA A 376 3.04 -11.93 -12.81
C ALA A 376 3.06 -12.17 -14.33
N GLY A 377 2.19 -13.05 -14.83
CA GLY A 377 2.17 -13.47 -16.23
C GLY A 377 3.14 -14.61 -16.58
N PHE A 378 3.99 -15.05 -15.65
CA PHE A 378 4.86 -16.22 -15.77
C PHE A 378 4.60 -17.24 -14.64
N GLY A 379 4.80 -18.51 -14.94
CA GLY A 379 4.54 -19.63 -14.03
C GLY A 379 5.34 -20.87 -14.37
N GLY A 380 4.88 -22.02 -13.86
CA GLY A 380 5.65 -23.27 -13.85
C GLY A 380 6.74 -23.26 -12.77
N ASN A 381 7.43 -24.38 -12.61
CA ASN A 381 8.45 -24.52 -11.55
C ASN A 381 9.64 -23.56 -11.74
N PHE A 382 9.89 -23.10 -12.97
CA PHE A 382 11.06 -22.27 -13.31
C PHE A 382 10.70 -20.93 -13.95
N CYS A 383 9.44 -20.50 -13.87
CA CYS A 383 8.95 -19.23 -14.42
C CYS A 383 9.08 -19.09 -15.95
N ASN A 384 9.09 -20.21 -16.66
CA ASN A 384 9.25 -20.30 -18.12
C ASN A 384 7.95 -20.64 -18.85
N GLU A 385 6.84 -20.73 -18.11
CA GLU A 385 5.53 -21.09 -18.64
C GLU A 385 4.53 -19.97 -18.40
N ARG A 386 3.36 -20.07 -19.02
CA ARG A 386 2.19 -19.27 -18.66
C ARG A 386 1.63 -19.79 -17.32
N PRO A 387 1.15 -18.92 -16.41
CA PRO A 387 0.44 -19.35 -15.21
C PRO A 387 -0.70 -20.33 -15.53
N THR A 388 -0.96 -21.26 -14.62
CA THR A 388 -2.07 -22.21 -14.71
C THR A 388 -3.42 -21.49 -14.60
N GLY A 389 -4.51 -22.19 -14.95
CA GLY A 389 -5.86 -21.61 -15.00
C GLY A 389 -6.22 -21.04 -16.37
N CYS A 390 -7.20 -20.14 -16.39
CA CYS A 390 -7.77 -19.59 -17.62
C CYS A 390 -6.77 -18.74 -18.44
N GLY A 391 -7.07 -18.63 -19.74
CA GLY A 391 -6.24 -17.98 -20.74
C GLY A 391 -5.48 -18.97 -21.63
N ALA A 392 -4.60 -18.48 -22.49
CA ALA A 392 -3.93 -19.31 -23.49
C ALA A 392 -2.58 -18.74 -23.94
N THR A 393 -1.71 -19.63 -24.43
CA THR A 393 -0.52 -19.23 -25.19
C THR A 393 -0.90 -19.06 -26.66
N LEU A 394 -0.61 -17.88 -27.22
CA LEU A 394 -1.00 -17.47 -28.56
C LEU A 394 0.25 -17.22 -29.41
N LYS A 395 0.21 -17.54 -30.69
CA LYS A 395 1.30 -17.23 -31.64
C LYS A 395 0.92 -15.98 -32.44
N ALA A 396 1.78 -14.97 -32.43
CA ALA A 396 1.62 -13.78 -33.24
C ALA A 396 2.07 -14.03 -34.69
N THR A 397 1.40 -13.39 -35.64
CA THR A 397 1.79 -13.28 -37.05
C THR A 397 1.89 -11.81 -37.44
N ARG A 398 2.32 -11.51 -38.67
CA ARG A 398 2.32 -10.13 -39.19
C ARG A 398 0.92 -9.60 -39.50
N ASP A 399 -0.05 -10.49 -39.65
CA ASP A 399 -1.45 -10.14 -39.86
C ASP A 399 -2.11 -9.78 -38.54
N PHE A 400 -3.12 -8.92 -38.58
CA PHE A 400 -3.89 -8.59 -37.38
C PHE A 400 -4.67 -9.81 -36.88
N GLN A 401 -4.43 -10.16 -35.63
CA GLN A 401 -5.17 -11.17 -34.89
C GLN A 401 -5.99 -10.50 -33.78
N ARG A 402 -7.05 -11.18 -33.34
CA ARG A 402 -7.97 -10.68 -32.31
C ARG A 402 -7.99 -11.60 -31.10
N LEU A 403 -7.95 -11.01 -29.91
CA LEU A 403 -8.20 -11.67 -28.63
C LEU A 403 -9.37 -10.97 -27.95
N THR A 404 -10.48 -11.68 -27.76
CA THR A 404 -11.60 -11.22 -26.93
C THR A 404 -11.71 -12.13 -25.72
N TYR A 405 -11.84 -11.56 -24.53
CA TYR A 405 -12.02 -12.34 -23.31
C TYR A 405 -13.00 -11.68 -22.34
N LYS A 406 -13.47 -12.47 -21.37
CA LYS A 406 -14.25 -12.03 -20.22
C LYS A 406 -13.69 -12.64 -18.93
N VAL A 407 -13.44 -11.82 -17.91
CA VAL A 407 -12.94 -12.24 -16.58
C VAL A 407 -13.88 -11.72 -15.50
N GLY A 408 -14.13 -12.52 -14.46
CA GLY A 408 -15.03 -12.18 -13.35
C GLY A 408 -16.28 -13.06 -13.29
N THR A 409 -16.98 -13.03 -12.17
CA THR A 409 -18.15 -13.89 -11.92
C THR A 409 -19.46 -13.33 -12.50
N GLY A 410 -19.48 -12.03 -12.82
CA GLY A 410 -20.69 -11.29 -13.19
C GLY A 410 -21.50 -10.79 -11.98
N GLU A 411 -21.10 -11.15 -10.77
CA GLU A 411 -21.77 -10.71 -9.54
C GLU A 411 -21.33 -9.29 -9.16
N PHE A 412 -22.27 -8.37 -8.99
CA PHE A 412 -21.99 -7.02 -8.47
C PHE A 412 -21.81 -7.00 -6.96
N ARG A 413 -21.05 -7.96 -6.46
CA ARG A 413 -20.53 -8.03 -5.10
C ARG A 413 -19.03 -8.21 -5.21
N GLU A 414 -18.31 -7.37 -4.50
CA GLU A 414 -16.86 -7.44 -4.49
C GLU A 414 -16.39 -8.73 -3.82
N LYS A 415 -15.39 -9.34 -4.45
CA LYS A 415 -14.65 -10.48 -3.94
C LYS A 415 -13.43 -9.94 -3.20
N ASP A 416 -13.06 -10.65 -2.15
CA ASP A 416 -11.95 -10.30 -1.26
C ASP A 416 -10.64 -10.15 -2.04
N ASP A 417 -10.47 -10.97 -3.09
CA ASP A 417 -9.30 -11.03 -3.97
C ASP A 417 -9.72 -11.15 -5.45
N PHE A 418 -8.77 -10.99 -6.36
CA PHE A 418 -8.98 -10.99 -7.80
C PHE A 418 -9.01 -12.40 -8.42
N ILE A 419 -9.87 -12.56 -9.42
CA ILE A 419 -9.79 -13.65 -10.38
C ILE A 419 -8.86 -13.20 -11.50
N PHE A 420 -7.84 -14.01 -11.80
CA PHE A 420 -6.87 -13.75 -12.86
C PHE A 420 -7.00 -14.75 -14.01
N CYS A 421 -6.92 -14.26 -15.25
CA CYS A 421 -6.68 -15.06 -16.44
C CYS A 421 -5.43 -14.55 -17.16
N ASN A 422 -4.58 -15.48 -17.60
CA ASN A 422 -3.26 -15.16 -18.13
C ASN A 422 -3.17 -15.63 -19.58
N TRP A 423 -2.90 -14.71 -20.50
CA TRP A 423 -2.53 -15.02 -21.89
C TRP A 423 -1.06 -14.69 -22.12
N MET A 424 -0.43 -15.41 -23.04
CA MET A 424 0.96 -15.19 -23.42
C MET A 424 1.05 -15.16 -24.94
N ILE A 425 1.23 -13.98 -25.52
CA ILE A 425 1.43 -13.83 -26.96
C ILE A 425 2.93 -14.00 -27.26
N MET A 426 3.26 -14.91 -28.15
CA MET A 426 4.64 -15.24 -28.51
C MET A 426 4.90 -14.97 -30.00
N ALA A 427 5.96 -14.21 -30.28
CA ALA A 427 6.51 -14.02 -31.61
C ALA A 427 7.74 -14.94 -31.81
N PRO A 428 7.95 -15.46 -33.03
CA PRO A 428 8.92 -16.52 -33.30
C PRO A 428 10.38 -16.08 -33.16
N ALA A 429 10.76 -14.88 -33.61
CA ALA A 429 12.13 -14.40 -33.47
C ALA A 429 12.30 -13.56 -32.20
N ALA A 430 13.43 -13.70 -31.51
CA ALA A 430 13.73 -12.89 -30.31
C ALA A 430 13.81 -11.37 -30.59
N THR A 431 14.06 -11.01 -31.85
CA THR A 431 14.05 -9.63 -32.34
C THR A 431 12.66 -9.08 -32.63
N ASP A 432 11.65 -9.94 -32.79
CA ASP A 432 10.29 -9.54 -33.09
C ASP A 432 9.69 -8.74 -31.93
N ARG A 433 8.80 -7.82 -32.27
CA ARG A 433 8.04 -7.01 -31.31
C ARG A 433 6.55 -7.20 -31.61
N ILE A 434 5.74 -7.19 -30.56
CA ILE A 434 4.30 -7.42 -30.65
C ILE A 434 3.62 -6.09 -30.37
N GLN A 435 2.91 -5.57 -31.37
CA GLN A 435 2.03 -4.42 -31.21
C GLN A 435 0.65 -4.92 -30.75
N VAL A 436 0.09 -4.29 -29.72
CA VAL A 436 -1.27 -4.55 -29.24
C VAL A 436 -2.06 -3.26 -29.17
N THR A 437 -3.31 -3.32 -29.59
CA THR A 437 -4.28 -2.22 -29.48
C THR A 437 -5.50 -2.68 -28.71
N ILE A 438 -5.93 -1.90 -27.72
CA ILE A 438 -7.22 -2.10 -27.06
C ILE A 438 -8.32 -1.60 -27.99
N THR A 439 -9.15 -2.47 -28.53
CA THR A 439 -10.18 -2.09 -29.53
C THR A 439 -11.57 -2.00 -28.95
N SER A 440 -11.83 -2.63 -27.80
CA SER A 440 -13.09 -2.52 -27.09
C SER A 440 -12.90 -2.81 -25.62
N TYR A 441 -13.63 -2.06 -24.79
CA TYR A 441 -13.82 -2.35 -23.37
C TYR A 441 -15.32 -2.25 -23.06
N ALA A 442 -15.89 -3.34 -22.54
CA ALA A 442 -17.32 -3.42 -22.23
C ALA A 442 -17.54 -3.42 -20.72
N ARG A 443 -17.26 -2.27 -20.08
CA ARG A 443 -17.68 -1.88 -18.71
C ARG A 443 -17.36 -0.40 -18.47
N ASN A 444 -17.75 0.14 -17.31
CA ASN A 444 -17.44 1.52 -16.90
C ASN A 444 -16.81 1.63 -15.50
N ALA A 445 -16.20 0.58 -14.93
CA ALA A 445 -15.59 0.65 -13.58
C ALA A 445 -14.23 1.40 -13.56
N CYS A 446 -14.18 2.56 -14.21
CA CYS A 446 -12.98 3.38 -14.35
C CYS A 446 -12.61 4.01 -13.00
N THR A 447 -11.56 3.49 -12.38
CA THR A 447 -11.10 3.87 -11.04
C THR A 447 -9.59 3.98 -11.01
N SER A 448 -9.05 4.77 -10.09
CA SER A 448 -7.61 4.84 -9.84
C SER A 448 -7.07 3.43 -9.54
N GLY A 449 -5.91 3.07 -10.08
CA GLY A 449 -5.27 1.77 -9.82
C GLY A 449 -6.00 0.55 -10.38
N CYS A 450 -7.13 0.74 -11.08
CA CYS A 450 -7.98 -0.32 -11.59
C CYS A 450 -8.37 -1.38 -10.54
N VAL A 451 -8.67 -0.93 -9.32
CA VAL A 451 -8.88 -1.78 -8.13
C VAL A 451 -10.03 -2.80 -8.23
N TYR A 452 -10.94 -2.67 -9.21
CA TYR A 452 -12.06 -3.61 -9.41
C TYR A 452 -11.81 -4.65 -10.50
N GLY A 453 -10.88 -4.37 -11.39
CA GLY A 453 -10.55 -5.20 -12.54
C GLY A 453 -9.99 -4.38 -13.69
N GLY A 454 -9.35 -5.08 -14.61
CA GLY A 454 -8.78 -4.48 -15.80
C GLY A 454 -8.04 -5.49 -16.68
N VAL A 455 -7.25 -4.92 -17.60
CA VAL A 455 -6.21 -5.64 -18.32
C VAL A 455 -4.85 -5.05 -17.96
N GLU A 456 -3.89 -5.91 -17.63
CA GLU A 456 -2.48 -5.56 -17.50
C GLU A 456 -1.71 -6.08 -18.72
N LEU A 457 -0.94 -5.18 -19.36
CA LEU A 457 -0.08 -5.50 -20.50
C LEU A 457 1.39 -5.37 -20.08
N LYS A 458 2.12 -6.49 -20.05
CA LYS A 458 3.55 -6.53 -19.66
C LYS A 458 4.46 -6.40 -20.87
N TRP A 459 4.50 -5.19 -21.44
CA TRP A 459 5.20 -4.91 -22.69
C TRP A 459 6.68 -4.52 -22.51
N ARG A 460 7.11 -4.13 -21.31
CA ARG A 460 8.51 -3.81 -21.01
C ARG A 460 9.39 -5.05 -21.04
N ARG A 461 10.69 -4.85 -21.29
CA ARG A 461 11.69 -5.93 -21.35
C ARG A 461 11.91 -6.60 -20.00
N ASP A 462 11.85 -5.83 -18.91
CA ASP A 462 11.97 -6.37 -17.56
C ASP A 462 10.64 -7.02 -17.13
N PRO A 463 10.57 -8.36 -17.03
CA PRO A 463 9.35 -9.06 -16.67
C PRO A 463 8.99 -8.91 -15.18
N THR A 464 9.92 -8.45 -14.34
CA THR A 464 9.71 -8.36 -12.88
C THR A 464 8.75 -7.24 -12.49
N LEU A 465 8.73 -6.15 -13.28
CA LEU A 465 7.89 -4.99 -13.08
C LEU A 465 6.44 -5.26 -13.45
N SER A 466 5.49 -4.65 -12.75
CA SER A 466 4.09 -4.65 -13.18
C SER A 466 3.94 -4.05 -14.58
N GLY A 467 2.90 -4.47 -15.30
CA GLY A 467 2.52 -3.92 -16.60
C GLY A 467 1.69 -2.66 -16.51
N SER A 468 1.46 -2.01 -17.65
CA SER A 468 0.47 -0.92 -17.77
C SER A 468 -0.94 -1.50 -17.63
N ARG A 469 -1.76 -0.91 -16.77
CA ARG A 469 -3.13 -1.35 -16.47
C ARG A 469 -4.16 -0.42 -17.09
N TYR A 470 -5.25 -1.01 -17.57
CA TYR A 470 -6.32 -0.31 -18.26
C TYR A 470 -7.67 -0.84 -17.77
N CYS A 471 -8.59 0.08 -17.47
CA CYS A 471 -9.93 -0.20 -16.91
C CYS A 471 -10.95 0.90 -17.20
N CYS A 472 -10.62 1.84 -18.10
CA CYS A 472 -11.46 2.97 -18.44
C CYS A 472 -11.93 2.91 -19.90
N PRO A 473 -13.15 3.41 -20.23
CA PRO A 473 -13.60 3.50 -21.62
C PRO A 473 -12.65 4.29 -22.54
N ASN A 474 -11.97 5.29 -21.99
CA ASN A 474 -11.00 6.12 -22.72
C ASN A 474 -9.68 5.39 -23.02
N ASP A 475 -9.48 4.17 -22.52
CA ASP A 475 -8.33 3.32 -22.88
C ASP A 475 -8.52 2.62 -24.22
N VAL A 476 -9.70 2.70 -24.83
CA VAL A 476 -9.90 2.21 -26.19
C VAL A 476 -9.04 3.04 -27.17
N ASN A 477 -8.41 2.33 -28.10
CA ASN A 477 -7.38 2.78 -29.04
C ASN A 477 -5.98 3.00 -28.43
N GLU A 478 -5.76 2.66 -27.16
CA GLU A 478 -4.41 2.62 -26.62
C GLU A 478 -3.57 1.55 -27.33
N VAL A 479 -2.38 1.95 -27.76
CA VAL A 479 -1.43 1.10 -28.48
C VAL A 479 -0.18 0.94 -27.63
N VAL A 480 0.22 -0.32 -27.41
CA VAL A 480 1.50 -0.68 -26.80
C VAL A 480 2.29 -1.55 -27.76
N THR A 481 3.61 -1.49 -27.67
CA THR A 481 4.52 -2.35 -28.41
C THR A 481 5.45 -3.02 -27.40
N SER A 482 5.50 -4.35 -27.41
CA SER A 482 6.40 -5.09 -26.54
C SER A 482 7.86 -4.80 -26.88
N GLU A 483 8.75 -4.81 -25.89
CA GLU A 483 10.21 -4.66 -26.03
C GLU A 483 10.92 -6.02 -26.17
N SER A 484 10.15 -7.11 -26.09
CA SER A 484 10.55 -8.51 -26.24
C SER A 484 9.59 -9.24 -27.20
N ASN A 485 9.91 -10.48 -27.55
CA ASN A 485 9.07 -11.34 -28.40
C ASN A 485 7.99 -12.10 -27.60
N ILE A 486 7.85 -11.83 -26.30
CA ILE A 486 6.84 -12.45 -25.43
C ILE A 486 6.07 -11.34 -24.74
N LEU A 487 4.74 -11.34 -24.88
CA LEU A 487 3.85 -10.36 -24.27
C LEU A 487 2.84 -11.08 -23.37
N PRO A 488 3.06 -11.10 -22.05
CA PRO A 488 2.03 -11.49 -21.09
C PRO A 488 0.89 -10.46 -21.05
N ILE A 489 -0.33 -10.97 -21.03
CA ILE A 489 -1.58 -10.21 -20.89
C ILE A 489 -2.33 -10.83 -19.72
N ILE A 490 -2.65 -10.02 -18.71
CA ILE A 490 -3.29 -10.47 -17.49
C ILE A 490 -4.63 -9.76 -17.38
N GLY A 491 -5.73 -10.51 -17.58
CA GLY A 491 -7.06 -10.02 -17.27
C GLY A 491 -7.37 -10.32 -15.82
N TYR A 492 -7.87 -9.34 -15.07
CA TYR A 492 -8.20 -9.51 -13.66
C TYR A 492 -9.51 -8.84 -13.31
N ASN A 493 -10.25 -9.39 -12.35
CA ASN A 493 -11.50 -8.83 -11.89
C ASN A 493 -11.86 -9.35 -10.49
N ARG A 494 -12.36 -8.47 -9.62
CA ARG A 494 -12.92 -8.84 -8.31
C ARG A 494 -14.34 -8.32 -8.08
N TYR A 495 -14.90 -7.54 -9.00
CA TYR A 495 -16.24 -7.01 -8.91
C TYR A 495 -16.91 -7.14 -10.27
N GLY A 496 -18.07 -7.81 -10.37
CA GLY A 496 -18.78 -8.00 -11.63
C GLY A 496 -18.04 -8.90 -12.63
N ALA A 497 -17.96 -8.47 -13.88
CA ALA A 497 -17.11 -9.08 -14.90
C ALA A 497 -16.67 -8.03 -15.92
N GLU A 498 -15.47 -8.20 -16.46
CA GLU A 498 -14.87 -7.31 -17.45
C GLU A 498 -14.61 -8.03 -18.75
N SER A 499 -14.87 -7.32 -19.85
CA SER A 499 -14.61 -7.84 -21.19
C SER A 499 -13.78 -6.87 -22.00
N PHE A 500 -12.65 -7.36 -22.51
CA PHE A 500 -11.75 -6.62 -23.39
C PHE A 500 -11.68 -7.31 -24.75
N THR A 501 -11.56 -6.51 -25.80
CA THR A 501 -11.06 -6.95 -27.10
C THR A 501 -9.74 -6.26 -27.38
N LEU A 502 -8.74 -7.06 -27.71
CA LEU A 502 -7.41 -6.64 -28.12
C LEU A 502 -7.18 -7.10 -29.56
N THR A 503 -6.54 -6.25 -30.37
CA THR A 503 -5.94 -6.69 -31.64
C THR A 503 -4.42 -6.69 -31.49
N TYR A 504 -3.75 -7.65 -32.11
CA TYR A 504 -2.30 -7.80 -32.00
C TYR A 504 -1.67 -8.31 -33.29
N ARG A 505 -0.38 -7.99 -33.48
CA ARG A 505 0.45 -8.49 -34.59
C ARG A 505 1.94 -8.30 -34.29
N ILE A 506 2.79 -8.97 -35.06
CA ILE A 506 4.23 -8.72 -35.14
C ILE A 506 4.46 -7.43 -35.96
N ILE A 507 5.39 -6.60 -35.50
CA ILE A 507 5.89 -5.41 -36.24
C ILE A 507 7.38 -5.48 -36.52
#